data_AF-A0A2N2NR33-F1
#
_entry.id   AF-A0A2N2NR33-F1
#
_cell.length_a   1.000
_cell.length_b   1.000
_cell.length_c   1.000
_cell.angle_alpha   90.00
_cell.angle_beta   90.00
_cell.angle_gamma   90.00
#
_symmetry.space_group_name_H-M   'P 1'
#
loop_
_entity.id
_entity.type
_entity.pdbx_description
1 polymer ?
#
loop_
_entity_poly.entity_id
_entity_poly.type
_entity_poly.pdbx_seq_one_letter_code
_entity_poly.pdbx_strand_id
1 'polypeptide(L)'
;MLDLQQIKEQYTDDLQSFEKSILNEYLQYKILQAIFESKYASKLSFLGGTALRIIYGNNRFSEDINLDNFGMSWDLFAELVERVKKLLELEGFHVQVNSVSKGAFHCYLRFPELLYQQGLSPLHQEKIMIQVDTISQGYDYQPEIKILNKFDVFTEVRVTPLNLLLSQKIFTAVNRKRAKGRDFYDITFLLGKTKPDLAFLEKKMGIKDPEKLRMDFFERIANYNFKALAEDVTPFVIKQEQINRVLKFREFWKQVELT
;
A
#
# COMPACT_ATOMS: atom_id res chain seq x y z
N MET A 1 19.32 -13.36 5.20
CA MET A 1 18.17 -13.42 4.28
C MET A 1 17.56 -14.80 4.37
N LEU A 2 16.23 -14.87 4.46
CA LEU A 2 15.51 -16.14 4.31
C LEU A 2 15.54 -16.60 2.84
N ASP A 3 15.65 -17.89 2.60
CA ASP A 3 15.44 -18.42 1.25
C ASP A 3 13.94 -18.39 0.87
N LEU A 4 13.63 -18.53 -0.42
CA LEU A 4 12.24 -18.45 -0.90
C LEU A 4 11.32 -19.51 -0.25
N GLN A 5 11.85 -20.69 0.05
CA GLN A 5 11.06 -21.77 0.66
C GLN A 5 10.67 -21.40 2.11
N GLN A 6 11.62 -20.89 2.90
CA GLN A 6 11.37 -20.36 4.24
C GLN A 6 10.38 -19.19 4.24
N ILE A 7 10.43 -18.32 3.22
CA ILE A 7 9.46 -17.23 3.06
C ILE A 7 8.06 -17.79 2.76
N LYS A 8 7.95 -18.77 1.86
CA LYS A 8 6.67 -19.40 1.49
C LYS A 8 6.01 -20.15 2.64
N GLU A 9 6.79 -20.80 3.50
CA GLU A 9 6.29 -21.52 4.68
C GLU A 9 5.56 -20.62 5.69
N GLN A 10 5.71 -19.30 5.59
CA GLN A 10 4.96 -18.32 6.39
C GLN A 10 3.61 -17.92 5.79
N TYR A 11 3.19 -18.59 4.72
CA TYR A 11 1.90 -18.41 4.06
C TYR A 11 1.13 -19.72 4.02
N THR A 12 -0.19 -19.60 4.04
CA THR A 12 -1.10 -20.74 3.80
C THR A 12 -0.91 -21.31 2.40
N ASP A 13 -1.22 -22.60 2.23
CA ASP A 13 -0.97 -23.32 0.96
C ASP A 13 -1.61 -22.64 -0.26
N ASP A 14 -2.81 -22.05 -0.10
CA ASP A 14 -3.49 -21.31 -1.16
C ASP A 14 -2.72 -20.06 -1.63
N LEU A 15 -1.90 -19.49 -0.75
CA LEU A 15 -1.07 -18.32 -1.02
C LEU A 15 0.30 -18.67 -1.58
N GLN A 16 0.83 -19.87 -1.34
CA GLN A 16 2.19 -20.24 -1.74
C GLN A 16 2.40 -20.25 -3.27
N SER A 17 1.32 -20.30 -4.05
CA SER A 17 1.36 -20.18 -5.51
C SER A 17 1.71 -18.76 -6.02
N PHE A 18 1.61 -17.73 -5.16
CA PHE A 18 1.86 -16.34 -5.51
C PHE A 18 3.31 -15.93 -5.24
N GLU A 19 4.27 -16.72 -5.70
CA GLU A 19 5.68 -16.64 -5.29
C GLU A 19 6.31 -15.26 -5.53
N LYS A 20 6.06 -14.64 -6.70
CA LYS A 20 6.56 -13.28 -6.99
C LYS A 20 6.00 -12.23 -6.02
N SER A 21 4.71 -12.33 -5.70
CA SER A 21 4.05 -11.41 -4.78
C SER A 21 4.51 -11.62 -3.34
N ILE A 22 4.73 -12.87 -2.93
CA ILE A 22 5.30 -13.25 -1.64
C ILE A 22 6.72 -12.70 -1.48
N LEU A 23 7.56 -12.87 -2.50
CA LEU A 23 8.93 -12.34 -2.50
C LEU A 23 8.92 -10.80 -2.46
N ASN A 24 8.01 -10.16 -3.21
CA ASN A 24 7.85 -8.71 -3.15
C ASN A 24 7.40 -8.25 -1.75
N GLU A 25 6.44 -8.94 -1.13
CA GLU A 25 5.98 -8.64 0.22
C GLU A 25 7.12 -8.82 1.24
N TYR A 26 7.93 -9.87 1.14
CA TYR A 26 9.13 -10.04 1.98
C TYR A 26 10.06 -8.82 1.91
N LEU A 27 10.41 -8.39 0.69
CA LEU A 27 11.24 -7.20 0.48
C LEU A 27 10.60 -5.94 1.06
N GLN A 28 9.27 -5.79 0.98
CA GLN A 28 8.56 -4.68 1.62
C GLN A 28 8.71 -4.69 3.14
N TYR A 29 8.65 -5.87 3.80
CA TYR A 29 8.92 -5.98 5.24
C TYR A 29 10.35 -5.54 5.58
N LYS A 30 11.36 -5.97 4.79
CA LYS A 30 12.75 -5.55 4.97
C LYS A 30 12.94 -4.04 4.80
N ILE A 31 12.30 -3.44 3.79
CA ILE A 31 12.35 -2.00 3.56
C ILE A 31 11.67 -1.23 4.70
N LEU A 32 10.50 -1.68 5.16
CA LEU A 32 9.80 -1.07 6.28
C LEU A 32 10.62 -1.13 7.58
N GLN A 33 11.29 -2.25 7.84
CA GLN A 33 12.25 -2.38 8.94
C GLN A 33 13.35 -1.32 8.85
N ALA A 34 14.04 -1.25 7.71
CA ALA A 34 15.10 -0.27 7.50
C ALA A 34 14.64 1.18 7.66
N ILE A 35 13.40 1.49 7.26
CA ILE A 35 12.80 2.82 7.38
C ILE A 35 12.49 3.16 8.83
N PHE A 36 11.76 2.29 9.54
CA PHE A 36 11.24 2.60 10.87
C PHE A 36 12.24 2.37 12.02
N GLU A 37 13.34 1.64 11.77
CA GLU A 37 14.50 1.62 12.67
C GLU A 37 15.47 2.79 12.43
N SER A 38 15.18 3.67 11.47
CA SER A 38 16.01 4.85 11.21
C SER A 38 15.68 6.00 12.15
N LYS A 39 16.63 6.93 12.30
CA LYS A 39 16.41 8.22 13.00
C LYS A 39 15.32 9.09 12.34
N TYR A 40 14.83 8.73 11.16
CA TYR A 40 13.82 9.45 10.39
C TYR A 40 12.40 8.92 10.58
N ALA A 41 12.21 7.85 11.34
CA ALA A 41 10.91 7.20 11.54
C ALA A 41 9.80 8.19 11.95
N SER A 42 10.09 9.14 12.85
CA SER A 42 9.12 10.12 13.34
C SER A 42 8.57 11.06 12.26
N LYS A 43 9.28 11.22 11.13
CA LYS A 43 8.89 12.07 9.99
C LYS A 43 8.00 11.35 8.98
N LEU A 44 7.69 10.08 9.19
CA LEU A 44 6.97 9.24 8.25
C LEU A 44 5.82 8.49 8.94
N SER A 45 4.79 8.18 8.16
CA SER A 45 3.68 7.31 8.57
C SER A 45 3.32 6.39 7.41
N PHE A 46 3.29 5.08 7.64
CA PHE A 46 2.97 4.09 6.63
C PHE A 46 1.49 4.14 6.25
N LEU A 47 1.19 4.15 4.94
CA LEU A 47 -0.17 4.24 4.44
C LEU A 47 -0.40 3.46 3.13
N GLY A 48 -1.64 3.54 2.64
CA GLY A 48 -2.01 3.02 1.32
C GLY A 48 -2.24 1.52 1.31
N GLY A 49 -2.25 0.93 0.10
CA GLY A 49 -2.65 -0.47 -0.11
C GLY A 49 -1.75 -1.48 0.61
N THR A 50 -0.46 -1.19 0.72
CA THR A 50 0.51 -2.09 1.36
C THR A 50 0.36 -2.06 2.88
N ALA A 51 0.01 -0.91 3.48
CA ALA A 51 -0.38 -0.87 4.89
C ALA A 51 -1.64 -1.71 5.14
N LEU A 52 -2.65 -1.64 4.26
CA LEU A 52 -3.84 -2.49 4.36
C LEU A 52 -3.49 -3.99 4.29
N ARG A 53 -2.58 -4.37 3.40
CA ARG A 53 -2.12 -5.76 3.26
C ARG A 53 -1.34 -6.22 4.48
N ILE A 54 -0.26 -5.52 4.82
CA ILE A 54 0.72 -5.94 5.82
C ILE A 54 0.18 -5.79 7.25
N ILE A 55 -0.48 -4.69 7.57
CA ILE A 55 -0.92 -4.38 8.95
C ILE A 55 -2.31 -4.94 9.23
N TYR A 56 -3.22 -4.84 8.26
CA TYR A 56 -4.64 -5.09 8.49
C TYR A 56 -5.16 -6.37 7.79
N GLY A 57 -4.29 -7.12 7.11
CA GLY A 57 -4.63 -8.41 6.52
C GLY A 57 -5.55 -8.32 5.31
N ASN A 58 -5.39 -7.32 4.45
CA ASN A 58 -6.17 -7.21 3.22
C ASN A 58 -5.91 -8.41 2.27
N ASN A 59 -6.95 -8.89 1.58
CA ASN A 59 -6.92 -10.10 0.76
C ASN A 59 -6.51 -9.87 -0.71
N ARG A 60 -5.71 -8.83 -0.94
CA ARG A 60 -5.00 -8.59 -2.19
C ARG A 60 -3.56 -8.18 -1.90
N PHE A 61 -2.63 -8.58 -2.76
CA PHE A 61 -1.27 -8.08 -2.73
C PHE A 61 -1.21 -6.60 -3.12
N SER A 62 -0.08 -5.97 -2.79
CA SER A 62 0.22 -4.58 -3.10
C SER A 62 1.70 -4.45 -3.38
N GLU A 63 2.09 -3.59 -4.31
CA GLU A 63 3.45 -3.58 -4.88
C GLU A 63 4.34 -2.47 -4.31
N ASP A 64 3.74 -1.32 -4.00
CA ASP A 64 4.48 -0.09 -3.63
C ASP A 64 4.37 0.24 -2.14
N ILE A 65 5.38 0.88 -1.56
CA ILE A 65 5.32 1.45 -0.20
C ILE A 65 4.95 2.93 -0.32
N ASN A 66 3.92 3.35 0.42
CA ASN A 66 3.49 4.74 0.46
C ASN A 66 3.57 5.27 1.89
N LEU A 67 4.12 6.47 2.04
CA LEU A 67 4.36 7.10 3.33
C LEU A 67 3.78 8.53 3.35
N ASP A 68 3.05 8.87 4.40
CA ASP A 68 2.78 10.28 4.69
C ASP A 68 4.06 10.98 5.14
N ASN A 69 4.18 12.26 4.78
CA ASN A 69 5.35 13.08 5.08
C ASN A 69 5.02 14.09 6.19
N PHE A 70 5.67 13.91 7.35
CA PHE A 70 5.61 14.78 8.53
C PHE A 70 6.87 15.68 8.64
N GLY A 71 7.23 16.34 7.54
CA GLY A 71 8.39 17.24 7.50
C GLY A 71 9.72 16.52 7.19
N MET A 72 9.66 15.45 6.41
CA MET A 72 10.80 14.88 5.70
C MET A 72 11.18 15.80 4.52
N SER A 73 12.41 16.32 4.54
CA SER A 73 12.97 17.04 3.39
C SER A 73 13.57 16.06 2.37
N TRP A 74 13.87 16.55 1.17
CA TRP A 74 14.48 15.73 0.13
C TRP A 74 15.84 15.16 0.54
N ASP A 75 16.70 15.97 1.15
CA ASP A 75 18.04 15.53 1.56
C ASP A 75 17.96 14.42 2.62
N LEU A 76 17.07 14.56 3.61
CA LEU A 76 16.84 13.54 4.63
C LEU A 76 16.24 12.26 4.02
N PHE A 77 15.37 12.39 3.02
CA PHE A 77 14.83 11.25 2.29
C PHE A 77 15.92 10.54 1.48
N ALA A 78 16.82 11.27 0.82
CA ALA A 78 17.95 10.69 0.11
C ALA A 78 18.89 9.94 1.07
N GLU A 79 19.18 10.50 2.24
CA GLU A 79 19.95 9.82 3.29
C GLU A 79 19.25 8.54 3.79
N LEU A 80 17.92 8.59 3.99
CA LEU A 80 17.12 7.44 4.37
C LEU A 80 17.24 6.33 3.32
N VAL A 81 17.07 6.67 2.04
CA VAL A 81 17.13 5.74 0.92
C VAL A 81 18.50 5.05 0.84
N GLU A 82 19.60 5.79 1.00
CA GLU A 82 20.93 5.19 0.99
C GLU A 82 21.14 4.25 2.19
N ARG A 83 20.57 4.58 3.36
CA ARG A 83 20.57 3.67 4.51
C ARG A 83 19.79 2.39 4.23
N VAL A 84 18.62 2.49 3.62
CA VAL A 84 17.81 1.32 3.22
C VAL A 84 18.59 0.44 2.25
N LYS A 85 19.18 1.04 1.21
CA LYS A 85 20.03 0.33 0.24
C LYS A 85 21.15 -0.44 0.95
N LYS A 86 21.91 0.23 1.83
CA LYS A 86 23.03 -0.39 2.54
C LYS A 86 22.61 -1.54 3.43
N LEU A 87 21.47 -1.43 4.12
CA LEU A 87 20.94 -2.53 4.95
C LEU A 87 20.55 -3.73 4.09
N LEU A 88 19.89 -3.51 2.96
CA LEU A 88 19.55 -4.59 2.02
C LEU A 88 20.82 -5.24 1.42
N GLU A 89 21.84 -4.45 1.09
CA GLU A 89 23.12 -4.98 0.58
C GLU A 89 23.86 -5.82 1.63
N LEU A 90 23.81 -5.43 2.91
CA LEU A 90 24.37 -6.22 4.02
C LEU A 90 23.65 -7.56 4.22
N GLU A 91 22.39 -7.65 3.81
CA GLU A 91 21.64 -8.91 3.80
C GLU A 91 21.89 -9.78 2.58
N GLY A 92 22.71 -9.31 1.63
CA GLY A 92 23.10 -10.04 0.42
C GLY A 92 22.30 -9.68 -0.83
N PHE A 93 21.42 -8.67 -0.78
CA PHE A 93 20.72 -8.22 -1.98
C PHE A 93 21.59 -7.33 -2.86
N HIS A 94 21.59 -7.56 -4.17
CA HIS A 94 22.04 -6.54 -5.12
C HIS A 94 20.91 -5.52 -5.35
N VAL A 95 21.13 -4.25 -4.99
CA VAL A 95 20.09 -3.20 -5.06
C VAL A 95 20.56 -2.02 -5.89
N GLN A 96 19.76 -1.64 -6.89
CA GLN A 96 19.94 -0.41 -7.66
C GLN A 96 18.89 0.61 -7.26
N VAL A 97 19.31 1.85 -7.06
CA VAL A 97 18.45 2.94 -6.58
C VAL A 97 18.36 4.04 -7.62
N ASN A 98 17.15 4.56 -7.81
CA ASN A 98 16.91 5.82 -8.50
C ASN A 98 15.88 6.61 -7.71
N SER A 99 16.15 7.88 -7.42
CA SER A 99 15.24 8.73 -6.67
C SER A 99 14.99 10.04 -7.41
N VAL A 100 13.74 10.51 -7.41
CA VAL A 100 13.35 11.77 -8.04
C VAL A 100 12.43 12.59 -7.12
N SER A 101 12.57 13.91 -7.18
CA SER A 101 11.73 14.87 -6.47
C SER A 101 10.99 15.76 -7.47
N LYS A 102 9.73 15.43 -7.78
CA LYS A 102 8.84 16.24 -8.63
C LYS A 102 7.44 16.29 -8.01
N GLY A 103 7.32 17.08 -6.94
CA GLY A 103 6.12 17.14 -6.11
C GLY A 103 6.20 16.10 -4.98
N ALA A 104 5.85 14.85 -5.27
CA ALA A 104 6.13 13.75 -4.36
C ALA A 104 7.60 13.32 -4.48
N PHE A 105 8.14 12.74 -3.40
CA PHE A 105 9.43 12.07 -3.43
C PHE A 105 9.20 10.62 -3.82
N HIS A 106 9.93 10.19 -4.83
CA HIS A 106 9.84 8.84 -5.36
C HIS A 106 11.22 8.19 -5.25
N CYS A 107 11.27 6.97 -4.74
CA CYS A 107 12.45 6.12 -4.77
C CYS A 107 12.10 4.77 -5.39
N TYR A 108 12.91 4.33 -6.35
CA TYR A 108 12.78 3.05 -7.03
C TYR A 108 13.91 2.13 -6.60
N LEU A 109 13.61 1.17 -5.73
CA LEU A 109 14.51 0.09 -5.33
C LEU A 109 14.36 -1.06 -6.32
N ARG A 110 15.42 -1.39 -7.06
CA ARG A 110 15.41 -2.46 -8.06
C ARG A 110 16.33 -3.58 -7.61
N PHE A 111 15.81 -4.80 -7.69
CA PHE A 111 16.51 -6.04 -7.36
C PHE A 111 16.72 -6.82 -8.67
N PRO A 112 17.76 -6.47 -9.45
CA PRO A 112 18.09 -7.19 -10.69
C PRO A 112 18.43 -8.64 -10.39
N GLU A 113 18.15 -9.53 -11.34
CA GLU A 113 18.43 -10.97 -11.29
C GLU A 113 17.80 -11.76 -10.13
N LEU A 114 17.21 -11.12 -9.12
CA LEU A 114 16.67 -11.80 -7.95
C LEU A 114 15.60 -12.82 -8.34
N LEU A 115 14.73 -12.50 -9.29
CA LEU A 115 13.73 -13.46 -9.80
C LEU A 115 14.40 -14.67 -10.48
N TYR A 116 15.47 -14.45 -11.23
CA TYR A 116 16.22 -15.50 -11.90
C TYR A 116 16.94 -16.39 -10.87
N GLN A 117 17.63 -15.78 -9.90
CA GLN A 117 18.35 -16.47 -8.83
C GLN A 117 17.43 -17.33 -7.97
N GLN A 118 16.17 -16.93 -7.80
CA GLN A 118 15.16 -17.68 -7.06
C GLN A 118 14.36 -18.67 -7.95
N GLY A 119 14.71 -18.82 -9.24
CA GLY A 119 13.99 -19.72 -10.17
C GLY A 119 12.59 -19.26 -10.57
N LEU A 120 12.21 -18.01 -10.26
CA LEU A 120 10.89 -17.41 -10.53
C LEU A 120 10.78 -16.76 -11.92
N SER A 121 11.92 -16.63 -12.62
CA SER A 121 11.96 -16.14 -14.00
C SER A 121 13.09 -16.82 -14.77
N PRO A 122 12.86 -17.23 -16.03
CA PRO A 122 13.93 -17.68 -16.91
C PRO A 122 14.77 -16.52 -17.47
N LEU A 123 14.38 -15.26 -17.23
CA LEU A 123 14.99 -14.07 -17.82
C LEU A 123 15.82 -13.33 -16.77
N HIS A 124 17.15 -13.24 -16.98
CA HIS A 124 18.05 -12.44 -16.11
C HIS A 124 17.66 -10.96 -16.00
N GLN A 125 17.02 -10.41 -17.04
CA GLN A 125 16.64 -9.00 -17.10
C GLN A 125 15.35 -8.69 -16.32
N GLU A 126 14.54 -9.70 -16.00
CA GLU A 126 13.35 -9.51 -15.17
C GLU A 126 13.78 -9.18 -13.74
N LYS A 127 13.23 -8.09 -13.19
CA LYS A 127 13.63 -7.56 -11.90
C LYS A 127 12.41 -7.26 -11.04
N ILE A 128 12.57 -7.37 -9.73
CA ILE A 128 11.62 -6.77 -8.80
C ILE A 128 11.92 -5.28 -8.70
N MET A 129 10.87 -4.46 -8.71
CA MET A 129 10.96 -3.03 -8.44
C MET A 129 9.95 -2.69 -7.34
N ILE A 130 10.45 -2.14 -6.24
CA ILE A 130 9.59 -1.58 -5.18
C ILE A 130 9.74 -0.07 -5.21
N GLN A 131 8.61 0.60 -5.41
CA GLN A 131 8.54 2.05 -5.30
C GLN A 131 8.26 2.45 -3.86
N VAL A 132 9.05 3.38 -3.31
CA VAL A 132 8.83 4.01 -2.00
C VAL A 132 8.50 5.48 -2.25
N ASP A 133 7.26 5.84 -1.98
CA ASP A 133 6.73 7.18 -2.20
C ASP A 133 6.48 7.90 -0.89
N THR A 134 6.80 9.19 -0.84
CA THR A 134 6.34 10.05 0.26
C THR A 134 5.86 11.41 -0.21
N ILE A 135 4.70 11.81 0.32
CA ILE A 135 4.09 13.12 0.12
C ILE A 135 3.20 13.45 1.32
N SER A 136 3.20 14.72 1.73
CA SER A 136 2.35 15.16 2.84
C SER A 136 0.89 15.08 2.41
N GLN A 137 0.07 14.42 3.23
CA GLN A 137 -1.38 14.39 3.05
C GLN A 137 -2.04 15.69 3.53
N GLY A 138 -1.29 16.61 4.17
CA GLY A 138 -1.81 17.91 4.60
C GLY A 138 -2.98 17.80 5.59
N TYR A 139 -2.96 16.80 6.45
CA TYR A 139 -3.93 16.58 7.53
C TYR A 139 -3.17 16.13 8.77
N ASP A 140 -3.42 16.78 9.90
CA ASP A 140 -2.70 16.50 11.14
C ASP A 140 -3.39 15.35 11.88
N TYR A 141 -2.62 14.34 12.24
CA TYR A 141 -3.07 13.21 13.03
C TYR A 141 -1.87 12.58 13.76
N GLN A 142 -2.16 11.75 14.74
CA GLN A 142 -1.14 10.91 15.38
C GLN A 142 -1.13 9.53 14.71
N PRO A 143 -0.01 9.08 14.13
CA PRO A 143 0.12 7.72 13.64
C PRO A 143 -0.06 6.70 14.78
N GLU A 144 -0.69 5.57 14.48
CA GLU A 144 -0.71 4.41 15.36
C GLU A 144 0.64 3.70 15.33
N ILE A 145 1.09 3.19 16.47
CA ILE A 145 2.26 2.30 16.51
C ILE A 145 1.77 0.85 16.40
N LYS A 146 2.35 0.09 15.47
CA LYS A 146 2.09 -1.33 15.28
C LYS A 146 3.41 -2.10 15.27
N ILE A 147 3.38 -3.35 15.71
CA ILE A 147 4.53 -4.25 15.59
C ILE A 147 4.37 -5.06 14.30
N LEU A 148 5.36 -4.98 13.42
CA LEU A 148 5.55 -5.97 12.36
C LEU A 148 6.27 -7.16 12.97
N ASN A 149 5.66 -8.34 12.88
CA ASN A 149 6.24 -9.60 13.31
C ASN A 149 5.91 -10.68 12.27
N LYS A 150 6.76 -10.78 11.25
CA LYS A 150 6.67 -11.78 10.18
C LYS A 150 8.04 -11.91 9.54
N PHE A 151 8.32 -13.07 8.95
CA PHE A 151 9.64 -13.41 8.42
C PHE A 151 10.71 -13.38 9.51
N ASP A 152 11.86 -12.81 9.20
CA ASP A 152 12.92 -12.45 10.13
C ASP A 152 12.80 -10.99 10.59
N VAL A 153 11.63 -10.36 10.44
CA VAL A 153 11.38 -8.94 10.76
C VAL A 153 10.56 -8.80 12.03
N PHE A 154 11.14 -8.11 13.00
CA PHE A 154 10.47 -7.66 14.22
C PHE A 154 10.78 -6.18 14.48
N THR A 155 9.84 -5.29 14.12
CA THR A 155 10.03 -3.84 14.27
C THR A 155 8.73 -3.13 14.61
N GLU A 156 8.82 -1.99 15.29
CA GLU A 156 7.71 -1.04 15.34
C GLU A 156 7.60 -0.27 14.03
N VAL A 157 6.37 0.07 13.64
CA VAL A 157 6.07 0.94 12.50
C VAL A 157 5.01 1.94 12.89
N ARG A 158 5.16 3.17 12.39
CA ARG A 158 4.13 4.23 12.50
C ARG A 158 3.19 4.08 11.33
N VAL A 159 1.89 3.95 11.58
CA VAL A 159 0.88 3.64 10.57
C VAL A 159 -0.25 4.66 10.65
N THR A 160 -0.77 5.05 9.49
CA THR A 160 -1.94 5.92 9.39
C THR A 160 -3.17 5.22 9.96
N PRO A 161 -3.95 5.87 10.85
CA PRO A 161 -5.16 5.29 11.43
C PRO A 161 -6.14 4.75 10.38
N LEU A 162 -6.85 3.67 10.72
CA LEU A 162 -7.65 2.92 9.75
C LEU A 162 -8.81 3.75 9.14
N ASN A 163 -9.48 4.56 9.95
CA ASN A 163 -10.53 5.49 9.53
C ASN A 163 -10.01 6.56 8.54
N LEU A 164 -8.77 7.02 8.75
CA LEU A 164 -8.11 7.96 7.87
C LEU A 164 -7.67 7.28 6.56
N LEU A 165 -7.18 6.04 6.59
CA LEU A 165 -6.91 5.25 5.38
C LEU A 165 -8.18 5.07 4.52
N LEU A 166 -9.33 4.81 5.15
CA LEU A 166 -10.62 4.77 4.46
C LEU A 166 -10.95 6.10 3.79
N SER A 167 -10.77 7.19 4.50
CA SER A 167 -11.10 8.53 4.00
C SER A 167 -10.17 8.96 2.84
N GLN A 168 -8.88 8.64 2.95
CA GLN A 168 -7.91 8.81 1.86
C GLN A 168 -8.29 7.98 0.64
N LYS A 169 -8.78 6.75 0.83
CA LYS A 169 -9.23 5.88 -0.26
C LYS A 169 -10.49 6.41 -0.94
N ILE A 170 -11.48 6.85 -0.16
CA ILE A 170 -12.69 7.52 -0.67
C ILE A 170 -12.32 8.73 -1.52
N PHE A 171 -11.51 9.64 -0.97
CA PHE A 171 -11.02 10.81 -1.70
C PHE A 171 -10.28 10.42 -2.99
N THR A 172 -9.34 9.47 -2.90
CA THR A 172 -8.53 9.04 -4.04
C THR A 172 -9.37 8.43 -5.17
N ALA A 173 -10.38 7.61 -4.83
CA ALA A 173 -11.22 6.92 -5.82
C ALA A 173 -11.96 7.88 -6.76
N VAL A 174 -12.28 9.09 -6.28
CA VAL A 174 -13.09 10.07 -7.03
C VAL A 174 -12.32 11.33 -7.47
N ASN A 175 -11.09 11.54 -6.97
CA ASN A 175 -10.26 12.69 -7.35
C ASN A 175 -9.06 12.34 -8.24
N ARG A 176 -8.73 11.06 -8.44
CA ARG A 176 -7.61 10.67 -9.31
C ARG A 176 -7.99 10.75 -10.80
N LYS A 177 -7.02 11.13 -11.65
CA LYS A 177 -7.20 11.27 -13.11
C LYS A 177 -7.73 10.00 -13.81
N ARG A 178 -7.32 8.82 -13.33
CA ARG A 178 -7.73 7.52 -13.84
C ARG A 178 -8.19 6.64 -12.68
N ALA A 179 -9.44 6.21 -12.73
CA ALA A 179 -10.01 5.26 -11.78
C ALA A 179 -9.22 3.94 -11.75
N LYS A 180 -9.11 3.34 -10.55
CA LYS A 180 -8.43 2.04 -10.35
C LYS A 180 -9.29 1.13 -9.49
N GLY A 181 -9.40 -0.13 -9.86
CA GLY A 181 -10.27 -1.10 -9.18
C GLY A 181 -9.88 -1.34 -7.73
N ARG A 182 -8.57 -1.30 -7.47
CA ARG A 182 -8.01 -1.48 -6.12
C ARG A 182 -8.50 -0.47 -5.09
N ASP A 183 -8.87 0.75 -5.48
CA ASP A 183 -9.40 1.73 -4.53
C ASP A 183 -10.79 1.33 -4.07
N PHE A 184 -11.66 0.89 -4.99
CA PHE A 184 -12.99 0.37 -4.67
C PHE A 184 -12.93 -0.91 -3.84
N TYR A 185 -12.02 -1.83 -4.20
CA TYR A 185 -11.76 -3.03 -3.41
C TYR A 185 -11.40 -2.67 -1.96
N ASP A 186 -10.43 -1.77 -1.78
CA ASP A 186 -9.96 -1.35 -0.47
C ASP A 186 -11.04 -0.62 0.34
N ILE A 187 -11.87 0.21 -0.28
CA ILE A 187 -13.00 0.88 0.38
C ILE A 187 -13.96 -0.16 0.96
N THR A 188 -14.34 -1.20 0.20
CA THR A 188 -15.23 -2.25 0.72
C THR A 188 -14.60 -3.04 1.88
N PHE A 189 -13.28 -3.24 1.83
CA PHE A 189 -12.54 -3.92 2.89
C PHE A 189 -12.52 -3.08 4.17
N LEU A 190 -12.26 -1.79 4.01
CA LEU A 190 -12.15 -0.82 5.11
C LEU A 190 -13.48 -0.54 5.79
N LEU A 191 -14.57 -0.39 5.03
CA LEU A 191 -15.90 -0.17 5.59
C LEU A 191 -16.45 -1.36 6.38
N GLY A 192 -15.90 -2.56 6.17
CA GLY A 192 -16.16 -3.72 7.04
C GLY A 192 -15.43 -3.66 8.38
N LYS A 193 -14.58 -2.65 8.62
CA LYS A 193 -13.71 -2.55 9.80
C LYS A 193 -13.80 -1.20 10.51
N THR A 194 -14.16 -0.13 9.81
CA THR A 194 -14.16 1.23 10.35
C THR A 194 -15.12 2.14 9.60
N LYS A 195 -15.36 3.33 10.16
CA LYS A 195 -16.12 4.43 9.54
C LYS A 195 -15.15 5.51 9.05
N PRO A 196 -15.51 6.31 8.04
CA PRO A 196 -14.63 7.38 7.56
C PRO A 196 -14.40 8.45 8.62
N ASP A 197 -13.20 9.03 8.61
CA ASP A 197 -12.90 10.30 9.25
C ASP A 197 -13.55 11.44 8.45
N LEU A 198 -14.70 11.90 8.92
CA LEU A 198 -15.46 12.98 8.29
C LEU A 198 -14.74 14.34 8.36
N ALA A 199 -13.83 14.55 9.33
CA ALA A 199 -13.06 15.80 9.40
C ALA A 199 -11.99 15.85 8.30
N PHE A 200 -11.37 14.72 7.97
CA PHE A 200 -10.51 14.62 6.79
C PHE A 200 -11.31 14.91 5.50
N LEU A 201 -12.48 14.29 5.35
CA LEU A 201 -13.32 14.49 4.16
C LEU A 201 -13.88 15.91 4.07
N GLU A 202 -14.20 16.54 5.19
CA GLU A 202 -14.57 17.96 5.24
C GLU A 202 -13.42 18.83 4.72
N LYS A 203 -12.18 18.59 5.20
CA LYS A 203 -11.00 19.34 4.75
C LYS A 203 -10.67 19.13 3.27
N LYS A 204 -10.84 17.91 2.75
CA LYS A 204 -10.41 17.55 1.39
C LYS A 204 -11.48 17.70 0.32
N MET A 205 -12.75 17.52 0.68
CA MET A 205 -13.89 17.52 -0.24
C MET A 205 -14.95 18.56 0.10
N GLY A 206 -14.89 19.21 1.28
CA GLY A 206 -15.97 20.08 1.76
C GLY A 206 -17.23 19.32 2.15
N ILE A 207 -17.09 18.04 2.53
CA ILE A 207 -18.22 17.16 2.87
C ILE A 207 -18.04 16.61 4.28
N LYS A 208 -18.95 17.03 5.17
CA LYS A 208 -19.05 16.53 6.55
C LYS A 208 -20.24 15.60 6.75
N ASP A 209 -21.26 15.75 5.91
CA ASP A 209 -22.51 14.99 6.02
C ASP A 209 -22.40 13.62 5.31
N PRO A 210 -22.69 12.51 5.99
CA PRO A 210 -22.59 11.16 5.41
C PRO A 210 -23.50 10.93 4.20
N GLU A 211 -24.71 11.48 4.20
CA GLU A 211 -25.64 11.28 3.07
C GLU A 211 -25.23 12.13 1.87
N LYS A 212 -24.75 13.36 2.10
CA LYS A 212 -24.10 14.16 1.06
C LYS A 212 -22.87 13.46 0.48
N LEU A 213 -22.05 12.82 1.33
CA LEU A 213 -20.91 12.02 0.87
C LEU A 213 -21.38 10.87 -0.02
N ARG A 214 -22.42 10.16 0.40
CA ARG A 214 -22.99 9.05 -0.38
C ARG A 214 -23.42 9.53 -1.77
N MET A 215 -24.16 10.63 -1.83
CA MET A 215 -24.67 11.21 -3.08
C MET A 215 -23.54 11.70 -3.99
N ASP A 216 -22.64 12.56 -3.49
CA ASP A 216 -21.52 13.11 -4.27
C ASP A 216 -20.59 12.00 -4.78
N PHE A 217 -20.28 11.02 -3.94
CA PHE A 217 -19.46 9.88 -4.37
C PHE A 217 -20.15 9.08 -5.49
N PHE A 218 -21.47 8.85 -5.38
CA PHE A 218 -22.23 8.10 -6.38
C PHE A 218 -22.26 8.83 -7.74
N GLU A 219 -22.43 10.15 -7.73
CA GLU A 219 -22.37 10.98 -8.93
C GLU A 219 -21.00 10.91 -9.60
N ARG A 220 -19.91 11.03 -8.82
CA ARG A 220 -18.53 11.00 -9.35
C ARG A 220 -18.16 9.68 -10.01
N ILE A 221 -18.73 8.56 -9.57
CA ILE A 221 -18.47 7.23 -10.13
C ILE A 221 -19.50 6.77 -11.16
N ALA A 222 -20.47 7.63 -11.53
CA ALA A 222 -21.59 7.26 -12.40
C ALA A 222 -21.12 6.72 -13.77
N ASN A 223 -20.06 7.31 -14.32
CA ASN A 223 -19.52 6.92 -15.63
C ASN A 223 -18.41 5.87 -15.56
N TYR A 224 -18.09 5.34 -14.37
CA TYR A 224 -17.03 4.35 -14.23
C TYR A 224 -17.47 2.98 -14.74
N ASN A 225 -16.59 2.30 -15.48
CA ASN A 225 -16.81 0.93 -15.92
C ASN A 225 -16.31 -0.05 -14.84
N PHE A 226 -17.22 -0.50 -13.97
CA PHE A 226 -16.87 -1.41 -12.86
C PHE A 226 -16.43 -2.81 -13.30
N LYS A 227 -16.78 -3.25 -14.52
CA LYS A 227 -16.23 -4.48 -15.10
C LYS A 227 -14.74 -4.31 -15.43
N ALA A 228 -14.38 -3.22 -16.11
CA ALA A 228 -12.97 -2.91 -16.39
C ALA A 228 -12.16 -2.66 -15.10
N LEU A 229 -12.78 -2.03 -14.08
CA LEU A 229 -12.14 -1.85 -12.77
C LEU A 229 -11.94 -3.18 -12.04
N ALA A 230 -12.89 -4.11 -12.15
CA ALA A 230 -12.73 -5.45 -11.61
C ALA A 230 -11.54 -6.17 -12.28
N GLU A 231 -11.46 -6.13 -13.61
CA GLU A 231 -10.33 -6.67 -14.38
C GLU A 231 -8.98 -6.05 -13.98
N ASP A 232 -8.93 -4.74 -13.72
CA ASP A 232 -7.74 -4.01 -13.25
C ASP A 232 -7.21 -4.53 -11.90
N VAL A 233 -8.09 -4.97 -10.99
CA VAL A 233 -7.67 -5.46 -9.67
C VAL A 233 -7.42 -6.98 -9.63
N THR A 234 -7.95 -7.74 -10.59
CA THR A 234 -7.85 -9.20 -10.65
C THR A 234 -6.44 -9.76 -10.40
N PRO A 235 -5.35 -9.23 -11.00
CA PRO A 235 -4.01 -9.79 -10.81
C PRO A 235 -3.51 -9.73 -9.35
N PHE A 236 -4.09 -8.87 -8.52
CA PHE A 236 -3.65 -8.65 -7.14
C PHE A 236 -4.46 -9.44 -6.13
N VAL A 237 -5.66 -9.91 -6.50
CA VAL A 237 -6.61 -10.53 -5.58
C VAL A 237 -6.29 -12.01 -5.42
N ILE A 238 -6.21 -12.45 -4.17
CA ILE A 238 -5.87 -13.83 -3.83
C ILE A 238 -7.00 -14.80 -4.22
N LYS A 239 -8.23 -14.45 -3.86
CA LYS A 239 -9.41 -15.27 -4.11
C LYS A 239 -10.36 -14.60 -5.09
N GLN A 240 -10.62 -15.26 -6.23
CA GLN A 240 -11.37 -14.68 -7.35
C GLN A 240 -12.77 -14.22 -6.95
N GLU A 241 -13.43 -14.86 -5.97
CA GLU A 241 -14.74 -14.41 -5.50
C GLU A 241 -14.73 -13.00 -4.87
N GLN A 242 -13.56 -12.53 -4.40
CA GLN A 242 -13.42 -11.19 -3.82
C GLN A 242 -13.53 -10.07 -4.88
N ILE A 243 -13.44 -10.40 -6.17
CA ILE A 243 -13.68 -9.45 -7.27
C ILE A 243 -15.11 -8.91 -7.27
N ASN A 244 -16.06 -9.66 -6.69
CA ASN A 244 -17.43 -9.21 -6.49
C ASN A 244 -17.53 -7.92 -5.66
N ARG A 245 -16.54 -7.62 -4.81
CA ARG A 245 -16.47 -6.35 -4.07
C ARG A 245 -16.41 -5.14 -4.99
N VAL A 246 -15.74 -5.27 -6.13
CA VAL A 246 -15.66 -4.20 -7.14
C VAL A 246 -16.88 -4.24 -8.05
N LEU A 247 -17.27 -5.43 -8.55
CA LEU A 247 -18.42 -5.55 -9.45
C LEU A 247 -19.72 -5.05 -8.82
N LYS A 248 -19.94 -5.34 -7.53
CA LYS A 248 -21.13 -4.94 -6.76
C LYS A 248 -20.92 -3.65 -5.95
N PHE A 249 -19.88 -2.87 -6.26
CA PHE A 249 -19.51 -1.73 -5.44
C PHE A 249 -20.64 -0.69 -5.34
N ARG A 250 -21.37 -0.45 -6.44
CA ARG A 250 -22.46 0.53 -6.46
C ARG A 250 -23.61 0.13 -5.54
N GLU A 251 -23.99 -1.13 -5.56
CA GLU A 251 -25.02 -1.70 -4.68
C GLU A 251 -24.56 -1.65 -3.23
N PHE A 252 -23.30 -2.04 -2.98
CA PHE A 252 -22.68 -1.95 -1.67
C PHE A 252 -22.66 -0.51 -1.12
N TRP A 253 -22.28 0.47 -1.94
CA TRP A 253 -22.17 1.87 -1.53
C TRP A 253 -23.54 2.49 -1.20
N LYS A 254 -24.64 2.02 -1.80
CA LYS A 254 -25.99 2.51 -1.47
C LYS A 254 -26.43 2.13 -0.07
N GLN A 255 -26.00 0.98 0.43
CA GLN A 255 -26.49 0.40 1.70
C GLN A 255 -25.51 0.54 2.86
N VAL A 256 -24.23 0.85 2.60
CA VAL A 256 -23.22 0.86 3.65
C VAL A 256 -23.44 2.01 4.64
N GLU A 257 -23.36 1.71 5.93
CA GLU A 257 -23.44 2.70 6.98
C GLU A 257 -22.12 3.49 7.09
N LEU A 258 -22.20 4.82 6.96
CA LEU A 258 -21.04 5.72 7.00
C LEU A 258 -20.85 6.40 8.38
N THR A 259 -21.73 6.09 9.34
CA THR A 259 -21.69 6.49 10.75
C THR A 259 -21.84 5.29 11.64
#